data_AF-A0A957T9L0-F1
#
_entry.id   AF-A0A957T9L0-F1
#
_cell.length_a   1.000
_cell.length_b   1.000
_cell.length_c   1.000
_cell.angle_alpha   90.00
_cell.angle_beta   90.00
_cell.angle_gamma   90.00
#
_symmetry.space_group_name_H-M   'P 1'
#
loop_
_entity.id
_entity.type
_entity.pdbx_description
1 polymer ?
#
loop_
_entity_poly.entity_id
_entity_poly.type
_entity_poly.pdbx_seq_one_letter_code
_entity_poly.pdbx_strand_id
1 'polypeptide(L)'
;IAAMDEGEVRVEREGLSLRSAARFSLVGSYDPSEGGPRVHLLDRVGLLVTLPSGGDEDLRAEVIRRNLTIGQSDWLDETSVMQGLIQAARAQLPDVVIEPEQIAQLSHLALAYGVQGHRVDLFAVYAACASAALSLRDHVEDEDMETAARLVIFPRATQIPEPPEEAPPPPPDQPPPPPPPPSSENEDESDDDDPPSQTPPSLPEEQSSPH
;
A
#
# COMPACT_ATOMS: atom_id res chain seq x y z
N ILE A 1 -9.88 27.45 -2.06
CA ILE A 1 -9.06 26.27 -1.68
C ILE A 1 -8.89 26.18 -0.16
N ALA A 2 -8.63 27.29 0.56
CA ALA A 2 -8.68 27.29 2.05
C ALA A 2 -9.98 26.68 2.61
N ALA A 3 -11.14 26.99 2.01
CA ALA A 3 -12.41 26.37 2.38
C ALA A 3 -12.50 24.85 2.22
N MET A 4 -11.68 24.23 1.36
CA MET A 4 -11.65 22.76 1.22
C MET A 4 -10.83 22.10 2.34
N ASP A 5 -9.69 22.70 2.70
CA ASP A 5 -8.79 22.13 3.70
C ASP A 5 -9.23 22.51 5.13
N GLU A 6 -9.73 23.73 5.34
CA GLU A 6 -10.12 24.28 6.65
C GLU A 6 -11.61 24.07 6.96
N GLY A 7 -12.40 23.70 5.96
CA GLY A 7 -13.86 23.54 6.11
C GLY A 7 -14.59 24.84 6.42
N GLU A 8 -14.00 26.00 6.14
CA GLU A 8 -14.58 27.32 6.37
C GLU A 8 -14.40 28.25 5.17
N VAL A 9 -15.46 28.94 4.78
CA VAL A 9 -15.39 30.06 3.85
C VAL A 9 -15.21 31.34 4.66
N ARG A 10 -14.05 31.97 4.51
CA ARG A 10 -13.75 33.29 5.07
C ARG A 10 -13.91 34.37 4.00
N VAL A 11 -14.73 35.37 4.29
CA VAL A 11 -14.93 36.54 3.44
C VAL A 11 -14.47 37.78 4.19
N GLU A 12 -13.44 38.45 3.68
CA GLU A 12 -12.96 39.72 4.23
C GLU A 12 -13.09 40.82 3.19
N ARG A 13 -14.05 41.73 3.41
CA ARG A 13 -14.30 42.88 2.55
C ARG A 13 -14.83 44.05 3.36
N GLU A 14 -14.37 45.26 3.02
CA GLU A 14 -14.92 46.51 3.57
C GLU A 14 -14.89 46.59 5.11
N GLY A 15 -13.88 46.00 5.74
CA GLY A 15 -13.75 45.96 7.20
C GLY A 15 -14.64 44.91 7.89
N LEU A 16 -15.37 44.09 7.13
CA LEU A 16 -16.14 42.97 7.63
C LEU A 16 -15.35 41.67 7.45
N SER A 17 -15.36 40.82 8.47
CA SER A 17 -14.81 39.46 8.45
C SER A 17 -15.94 38.49 8.77
N LEU A 18 -16.38 37.72 7.78
CA LEU A 18 -17.38 36.66 7.94
C LEU A 18 -16.69 35.30 7.82
N ARG A 19 -17.05 34.38 8.69
CA ARG A 19 -16.68 32.96 8.59
C ARG A 19 -17.94 32.13 8.55
N SER A 20 -18.00 31.19 7.62
CA SER A 20 -19.11 30.24 7.50
C SER A 20 -18.57 28.84 7.32
N ALA A 21 -19.14 27.86 8.02
CA ALA A 21 -18.78 26.47 7.85
C ALA A 21 -19.10 26.02 6.41
N ALA A 22 -18.19 25.27 5.81
CA ALA A 22 -18.30 24.75 4.46
C ALA A 22 -17.84 23.29 4.43
N ARG A 23 -18.82 22.38 4.43
CA ARG A 23 -18.59 20.95 4.21
C ARG A 23 -19.13 20.57 2.84
N PHE A 24 -18.25 20.39 1.88
CA PHE A 24 -18.61 20.03 0.50
C PHE A 24 -17.57 19.09 -0.09
N SER A 25 -17.98 18.32 -1.09
CA SER A 25 -17.06 17.53 -1.93
C SER A 25 -16.82 18.29 -3.23
N LEU A 26 -15.56 18.45 -3.63
CA LEU A 26 -15.21 19.02 -4.93
C LEU A 26 -15.16 17.89 -5.96
N VAL A 27 -15.94 18.03 -7.03
CA VAL A 27 -15.83 17.21 -8.23
C VAL A 27 -15.46 18.14 -9.38
N GLY A 28 -14.34 17.84 -10.03
CA GLY A 28 -13.86 18.57 -11.20
C GLY A 28 -13.62 17.60 -12.33
N SER A 29 -14.05 17.98 -13.53
CA SER A 29 -13.63 17.32 -14.77
C SER A 29 -12.63 18.24 -15.47
N TYR A 30 -11.62 17.67 -16.12
CA TYR A 30 -10.71 18.42 -16.98
C TYR A 30 -10.49 17.64 -18.27
N ASP A 31 -10.25 18.38 -19.36
CA ASP A 31 -9.84 17.78 -20.63
C ASP A 31 -8.31 17.78 -20.71
N PRO A 32 -7.64 16.61 -20.83
CA PRO A 32 -6.20 16.54 -21.03
C PRO A 32 -5.70 17.33 -22.24
N SER A 33 -6.57 17.55 -23.25
CA SER A 33 -6.23 18.32 -24.46
C SER A 33 -5.98 19.81 -24.16
N GLU A 34 -6.53 20.35 -23.08
CA GLU A 34 -6.36 21.74 -22.64
C GLU A 34 -5.09 21.94 -21.78
N GLY A 35 -4.32 20.87 -21.56
CA GLY A 35 -3.16 20.84 -20.68
C GLY A 35 -3.45 20.27 -19.30
N GLY A 36 -2.42 19.74 -18.64
CA GLY A 36 -2.55 19.13 -17.33
C GLY A 36 -2.94 20.13 -16.23
N PRO A 37 -3.79 19.73 -15.26
CA PRO A 37 -4.10 20.57 -14.12
C PRO A 37 -2.83 20.94 -13.35
N ARG A 38 -2.81 22.15 -12.78
CA ARG A 38 -1.66 22.66 -12.04
C ARG A 38 -1.31 21.72 -10.88
N VAL A 39 -0.01 21.49 -10.66
CA VAL A 39 0.51 20.61 -9.59
C VAL A 39 -0.10 20.93 -8.21
N HIS A 40 -0.23 22.21 -7.86
CA HIS A 40 -0.82 22.63 -6.58
C HIS A 40 -2.30 22.23 -6.40
N LEU A 41 -3.04 22.07 -7.49
CA LEU A 41 -4.42 21.60 -7.45
C LEU A 41 -4.44 20.08 -7.27
N LEU A 42 -3.60 19.36 -8.02
CA LEU A 42 -3.47 17.90 -7.94
C LEU A 42 -3.04 17.41 -6.55
N ASP A 43 -2.23 18.20 -5.86
CA ASP A 43 -1.80 17.94 -4.47
C ASP A 43 -2.95 18.02 -3.44
N ARG A 44 -4.07 18.64 -3.81
CA ARG A 44 -5.24 18.83 -2.93
C ARG A 44 -6.47 18.02 -3.32
N VAL A 45 -6.43 17.33 -4.46
CA VAL A 45 -7.50 16.42 -4.88
C VAL A 45 -7.18 15.03 -4.36
N GLY A 46 -8.08 14.37 -3.63
CA GLY A 46 -7.80 13.03 -3.09
C GLY A 46 -7.69 11.96 -4.18
N LEU A 47 -8.74 11.85 -5.00
CA LEU A 47 -8.90 10.80 -6.01
C LEU A 47 -8.83 11.37 -7.41
N LEU A 48 -8.11 10.69 -8.30
CA LEU A 48 -8.03 10.97 -9.73
C LEU A 48 -8.61 9.77 -10.47
N VAL A 49 -9.68 10.01 -11.23
CA VAL A 49 -10.38 8.96 -11.96
C VAL A 49 -10.21 9.21 -13.45
N THR A 50 -9.61 8.26 -14.15
CA THR A 50 -9.56 8.27 -15.62
C THR A 50 -10.79 7.55 -16.15
N LEU A 51 -11.64 8.28 -16.88
CA LEU A 51 -12.79 7.68 -17.55
C LEU A 51 -12.34 7.08 -18.88
N PRO A 52 -12.69 5.81 -19.17
CA PRO A 52 -12.40 5.23 -20.47
C PRO A 52 -13.15 5.99 -21.57
N SER A 53 -12.44 6.38 -22.62
CA SER A 53 -13.02 7.11 -23.76
C SER A 53 -13.62 6.20 -24.84
N GLY A 54 -13.46 4.89 -24.68
CA GLY A 54 -13.98 3.86 -25.59
C GLY A 54 -15.00 2.96 -24.88
N GLY A 55 -16.08 2.65 -25.58
CA GLY A 55 -17.03 1.59 -25.24
C GLY A 55 -17.39 0.85 -26.52
N ASP A 56 -17.69 -0.43 -26.44
CA ASP A 56 -18.14 -1.18 -27.62
C ASP A 56 -19.48 -0.64 -28.13
N GLU A 57 -19.86 -1.08 -29.34
CA GLU A 57 -21.11 -0.65 -29.98
C GLU A 57 -22.34 -0.97 -29.12
N ASP A 58 -22.36 -2.12 -28.44
CA ASP A 58 -23.48 -2.58 -27.63
C ASP A 58 -23.68 -1.71 -26.38
N LEU A 59 -22.61 -1.37 -25.67
CA LEU A 59 -22.63 -0.48 -24.51
C LEU A 59 -23.10 0.92 -24.94
N ARG A 60 -22.61 1.43 -26.07
CA ARG A 60 -23.04 2.72 -26.61
C ARG A 60 -24.52 2.72 -26.96
N ALA A 61 -25.00 1.66 -27.63
CA ALA A 61 -26.41 1.50 -27.98
C ALA A 61 -27.30 1.38 -26.73
N GLU A 62 -26.86 0.66 -25.70
CA GLU A 62 -27.57 0.54 -24.42
C GLU A 62 -27.69 1.89 -23.71
N VAL A 63 -26.60 2.67 -23.62
CA VAL A 63 -26.63 4.01 -23.03
C VAL A 63 -27.63 4.92 -23.76
N ILE A 64 -27.65 4.89 -25.09
CA ILE A 64 -28.61 5.68 -25.88
C ILE A 64 -30.04 5.20 -25.64
N ARG A 65 -30.30 3.88 -25.70
CA ARG A 65 -31.63 3.29 -25.47
C ARG A 65 -32.17 3.65 -24.09
N ARG A 66 -31.35 3.54 -23.04
CA ARG A 66 -31.72 3.96 -21.68
C ARG A 66 -32.09 5.43 -21.66
N ASN A 67 -31.24 6.33 -22.16
CA ASN A 67 -31.50 7.78 -22.11
C ASN A 67 -32.78 8.22 -22.84
N LEU A 68 -33.18 7.52 -23.90
CA LEU A 68 -34.44 7.81 -24.62
C LEU A 68 -35.70 7.34 -23.88
N THR A 69 -35.56 6.39 -22.95
CA THR A 69 -36.71 5.71 -22.29
C THR A 69 -36.94 6.23 -20.87
N ILE A 70 -36.05 7.06 -20.31
CA ILE A 70 -36.08 7.46 -18.89
C ILE A 70 -37.39 8.14 -18.47
N GLY A 71 -38.11 7.51 -17.55
CA GLY A 71 -39.01 8.14 -16.57
C GLY A 71 -38.33 8.26 -15.20
N GLN A 72 -38.68 9.27 -14.38
CA GLN A 72 -38.03 9.53 -13.07
C GLN A 72 -38.11 8.38 -12.06
N SER A 73 -38.99 7.40 -12.28
CA SER A 73 -39.27 6.28 -11.37
C SER A 73 -38.33 5.08 -11.51
N ASP A 74 -37.61 4.95 -12.63
CA ASP A 74 -36.91 3.69 -12.97
C ASP A 74 -35.65 3.42 -12.14
N TRP A 75 -35.15 4.43 -11.41
CA TRP A 75 -33.89 4.35 -10.64
C TRP A 75 -34.07 4.49 -9.13
N LEU A 76 -35.30 4.65 -8.64
CA LEU A 76 -35.54 4.99 -7.23
C LEU A 76 -35.06 3.87 -6.30
N ASP A 77 -35.34 2.61 -6.64
CA ASP A 77 -34.97 1.46 -5.83
C ASP A 77 -33.45 1.26 -5.80
N GLU A 78 -32.78 1.27 -6.97
CA GLU A 78 -31.32 1.16 -7.07
C GLU A 78 -30.61 2.32 -6.34
N THR A 79 -31.14 3.54 -6.47
CA THR A 79 -30.62 4.72 -5.77
C THR A 79 -30.77 4.56 -4.25
N SER A 80 -31.92 4.04 -3.79
CA SER A 80 -32.17 3.81 -2.37
C SER A 80 -31.21 2.76 -1.79
N VAL A 81 -30.98 1.67 -2.52
CA VAL A 81 -29.99 0.64 -2.14
C VAL A 81 -28.60 1.24 -2.05
N MET A 82 -28.17 2.01 -3.06
CA MET A 82 -26.86 2.66 -3.07
C MET A 82 -26.69 3.66 -1.92
N GLN A 83 -27.75 4.42 -1.60
CA GLN A 83 -27.75 5.31 -0.43
C GLN A 83 -27.58 4.53 0.87
N GLY A 84 -28.27 3.40 1.03
CA GLY A 84 -28.13 2.53 2.19
C GLY A 84 -26.71 1.99 2.34
N LEU A 85 -26.09 1.52 1.25
CA LEU A 85 -24.71 1.06 1.23
C LEU A 85 -23.72 2.17 1.64
N ILE A 86 -23.86 3.37 1.08
CA ILE A 86 -22.99 4.51 1.44
C ILE A 86 -23.16 4.90 2.91
N GLN A 87 -24.38 4.84 3.47
CA GLN A 87 -24.62 5.12 4.88
C GLN A 87 -23.96 4.08 5.79
N ALA A 88 -24.11 2.80 5.46
CA ALA A 88 -23.47 1.71 6.19
C ALA A 88 -21.93 1.83 6.14
N ALA A 89 -21.36 2.07 4.97
CA ALA A 89 -19.92 2.29 4.81
C ALA A 89 -19.41 3.47 5.64
N ARG A 90 -20.14 4.59 5.67
CA ARG A 90 -19.78 5.75 6.51
C ARG A 90 -19.80 5.44 8.00
N ALA A 91 -20.73 4.59 8.44
CA ALA A 91 -20.81 4.16 9.83
C ALA A 91 -19.67 3.20 10.19
N GLN A 92 -19.26 2.34 9.25
CA GLN A 92 -18.19 1.36 9.42
C GLN A 92 -16.78 1.98 9.37
N LEU A 93 -16.59 3.03 8.56
CA LEU A 93 -15.28 3.62 8.26
C LEU A 93 -14.38 3.91 9.49
N PRO A 94 -14.89 4.43 10.64
CA PRO A 94 -14.06 4.67 11.82
C PRO A 94 -13.45 3.40 12.43
N ASP A 95 -14.06 2.24 12.19
CA ASP A 95 -13.66 0.95 12.75
C ASP A 95 -12.77 0.14 11.79
N VAL A 96 -12.53 0.64 10.56
CA VAL A 96 -11.69 -0.05 9.59
C VAL A 96 -10.23 0.00 10.00
N VAL A 97 -9.60 -1.17 10.10
CA VAL A 97 -8.20 -1.36 10.44
C VAL A 97 -7.35 -1.47 9.17
N ILE A 98 -6.27 -0.69 9.15
CA ILE A 98 -5.18 -0.84 8.17
C ILE A 98 -3.89 -1.13 8.92
N GLU A 99 -3.19 -2.17 8.50
CA GLU A 99 -1.98 -2.62 9.18
C GLU A 99 -0.78 -1.72 8.87
N PRO A 100 0.20 -1.56 9.79
CA PRO A 100 1.41 -0.78 9.55
C PRO A 100 2.18 -1.23 8.30
N GLU A 101 2.18 -2.54 8.02
CA GLU A 101 2.77 -3.13 6.82
C GLU A 101 2.11 -2.60 5.55
N GLN A 102 0.78 -2.50 5.51
CA GLN A 102 0.02 -1.99 4.37
C GLN A 102 0.30 -0.50 4.15
N ILE A 103 0.37 0.30 5.22
CA ILE A 103 0.78 1.70 5.11
C ILE A 103 2.17 1.81 4.48
N ALA A 104 3.12 1.00 4.94
CA ALA A 104 4.48 0.96 4.40
C ALA A 104 4.50 0.54 2.92
N GLN A 105 3.67 -0.42 2.52
CA GLN A 105 3.53 -0.85 1.13
C GLN A 105 3.01 0.27 0.21
N LEU A 106 1.98 1.02 0.63
CA LEU A 106 1.48 2.16 -0.16
C LEU A 106 2.54 3.25 -0.33
N SER A 107 3.27 3.56 0.74
CA SER A 107 4.36 4.55 0.68
C SER A 107 5.54 4.07 -0.16
N HIS A 108 5.90 2.79 -0.06
CA HIS A 108 6.92 2.21 -0.92
C HIS A 108 6.52 2.26 -2.40
N LEU A 109 5.27 1.94 -2.71
CA LEU A 109 4.71 2.02 -4.05
C LEU A 109 4.73 3.46 -4.58
N ALA A 110 4.30 4.43 -3.78
CA ALA A 110 4.34 5.84 -4.16
C ALA A 110 5.77 6.30 -4.52
N LEU A 111 6.76 5.95 -3.69
CA LEU A 111 8.17 6.25 -3.94
C LEU A 111 8.69 5.58 -5.22
N ALA A 112 8.37 4.30 -5.44
CA ALA A 112 8.79 3.55 -6.62
C ALA A 112 8.30 4.20 -7.92
N TYR A 113 7.09 4.75 -7.93
CA TYR A 113 6.50 5.49 -9.06
C TYR A 113 6.87 6.98 -9.10
N GLY A 114 7.83 7.42 -8.28
CA GLY A 114 8.35 8.79 -8.26
C GLY A 114 7.34 9.82 -7.73
N VAL A 115 6.35 9.38 -6.96
CA VAL A 115 5.38 10.27 -6.31
C VAL A 115 5.97 10.76 -5.00
N GLN A 116 6.00 12.08 -4.83
CA GLN A 116 6.61 12.75 -3.67
C GLN A 116 5.53 13.34 -2.76
N GLY A 117 5.78 13.29 -1.45
CA GLY A 117 5.01 14.00 -0.43
C GLY A 117 3.96 13.17 0.30
N HIS A 118 3.87 13.39 1.61
CA HIS A 118 3.02 12.62 2.53
C HIS A 118 1.51 12.76 2.31
N ARG A 119 1.06 13.79 1.56
CA ARG A 119 -0.37 13.96 1.27
C ARG A 119 -0.91 12.82 0.41
N VAL A 120 -0.10 12.34 -0.53
CA VAL A 120 -0.49 11.20 -1.39
C VAL A 120 -0.61 9.94 -0.56
N ASP A 121 0.35 9.68 0.35
CA ASP A 121 0.30 8.54 1.27
C ASP A 121 -1.01 8.54 2.07
N LEU A 122 -1.37 9.69 2.66
CA LEU A 122 -2.64 9.85 3.40
C LEU A 122 -3.86 9.59 2.53
N PHE A 123 -3.89 10.11 1.30
CA PHE A 123 -5.00 9.86 0.38
C PHE A 123 -5.11 8.40 -0.02
N ALA A 124 -3.98 7.70 -0.21
CA ALA A 124 -3.97 6.28 -0.52
C ALA A 124 -4.54 5.45 0.64
N VAL A 125 -4.11 5.74 1.88
CA VAL A 125 -4.66 5.11 3.09
C VAL A 125 -6.16 5.37 3.21
N TYR A 126 -6.61 6.61 3.05
CA TYR A 126 -8.04 6.93 3.11
C TYR A 126 -8.85 6.24 2.01
N ALA A 127 -8.28 6.11 0.80
CA ALA A 127 -8.93 5.40 -0.29
C ALA A 127 -9.06 3.90 0.00
N ALA A 128 -8.02 3.27 0.55
CA ALA A 128 -8.05 1.86 0.95
C ALA A 128 -9.09 1.62 2.04
N CYS A 129 -9.09 2.40 3.12
CA CYS A 129 -10.08 2.29 4.19
C CYS A 129 -11.51 2.53 3.70
N ALA A 130 -11.71 3.51 2.81
CA ALA A 130 -13.02 3.77 2.22
C ALA A 130 -13.51 2.63 1.31
N SER A 131 -12.60 1.99 0.57
CA SER A 131 -12.90 0.81 -0.26
C SER A 131 -13.32 -0.39 0.60
N ALA A 132 -12.58 -0.66 1.68
CA ALA A 132 -12.93 -1.71 2.64
C ALA A 132 -14.30 -1.46 3.28
N ALA A 133 -14.54 -0.21 3.72
CA ALA A 133 -15.81 0.20 4.31
C ALA A 133 -16.99 0.07 3.32
N LEU A 134 -16.79 0.42 2.04
CA LEU A 134 -17.80 0.24 0.99
C LEU A 134 -18.13 -1.24 0.75
N SER A 135 -17.15 -2.11 0.95
CA SER A 135 -17.31 -3.57 0.93
C SER A 135 -17.86 -4.13 2.24
N LEU A 136 -18.21 -3.26 3.21
CA LEU A 136 -18.70 -3.61 4.54
C LEU A 136 -17.74 -4.51 5.34
N ARG A 137 -16.44 -4.36 5.09
CA ARG A 137 -15.35 -5.00 5.86
C ARG A 137 -14.79 -4.05 6.91
N ASP A 138 -14.18 -4.62 7.94
CA ASP A 138 -13.50 -3.92 9.05
C ASP A 138 -11.98 -3.93 8.94
N HIS A 139 -11.42 -4.54 7.89
CA HIS A 139 -9.98 -4.56 7.63
C HIS A 139 -9.70 -4.36 6.14
N VAL A 140 -8.59 -3.72 5.84
CA VAL A 140 -8.11 -3.49 4.47
C VAL A 140 -7.55 -4.79 3.89
N GLU A 141 -7.96 -5.12 2.67
CA GLU A 141 -7.47 -6.27 1.90
C GLU A 141 -6.72 -5.81 0.62
N ASP A 142 -6.08 -6.73 -0.09
CA ASP A 142 -5.26 -6.44 -1.28
C ASP A 142 -6.05 -5.71 -2.38
N GLU A 143 -7.34 -6.01 -2.55
CA GLU A 143 -8.20 -5.32 -3.54
C GLU A 143 -8.37 -3.82 -3.21
N ASP A 144 -8.39 -3.46 -1.93
CA ASP A 144 -8.47 -2.07 -1.48
C ASP A 144 -7.16 -1.34 -1.70
N MET A 145 -6.04 -2.04 -1.52
CA MET A 145 -4.69 -1.54 -1.79
C MET A 145 -4.52 -1.25 -3.28
N GLU A 146 -4.98 -2.16 -4.14
CA GLU A 146 -5.01 -1.94 -5.59
C GLU A 146 -5.90 -0.74 -5.96
N THR A 147 -7.09 -0.64 -5.36
CA THR A 147 -8.00 0.48 -5.57
C THR A 147 -7.35 1.82 -5.18
N ALA A 148 -6.69 1.87 -4.02
CA ALA A 148 -5.94 3.04 -3.58
C ALA A 148 -4.81 3.40 -4.54
N ALA A 149 -4.01 2.42 -4.97
CA ALA A 149 -2.95 2.64 -5.94
C ALA A 149 -3.47 3.22 -7.26
N ARG A 150 -4.55 2.65 -7.80
CA ARG A 150 -5.17 3.06 -9.07
C ARG A 150 -5.79 4.45 -9.03
N LEU A 151 -6.42 4.83 -7.92
CA LEU A 151 -7.12 6.11 -7.81
C LEU A 151 -6.24 7.25 -7.28
N VAL A 152 -5.14 6.92 -6.61
CA VAL A 152 -4.30 7.91 -5.93
C VAL A 152 -2.88 7.95 -6.48
N ILE A 153 -2.19 6.80 -6.56
CA ILE A 153 -0.74 6.76 -6.85
C ILE A 153 -0.49 6.82 -8.35
N PHE A 154 -1.04 5.90 -9.14
CA PHE A 154 -0.73 5.78 -10.57
C PHE A 154 -1.05 7.03 -11.40
N PRO A 155 -2.17 7.76 -11.16
CA PRO A 155 -2.43 9.01 -11.87
C PRO A 155 -1.42 10.13 -11.57
N ARG A 156 -0.56 9.96 -10.56
CA ARG A 156 0.49 10.89 -10.13
C ARG A 156 1.90 10.40 -10.47
N ALA A 157 2.04 9.20 -11.01
CA ALA A 157 3.33 8.60 -11.30
C ALA A 157 4.15 9.50 -12.25
N THR A 158 5.41 9.74 -11.89
CA THR A 158 6.36 10.52 -12.71
C THR A 158 7.39 9.62 -13.39
N GLN A 159 7.47 8.38 -12.96
CA GLN A 159 8.30 7.32 -13.53
C GLN A 159 7.57 5.99 -13.43
N ILE A 160 7.97 5.06 -14.28
CA ILE A 160 7.56 3.66 -14.19
C ILE A 160 8.83 2.89 -13.81
N PRO A 161 8.84 2.20 -12.66
CA PRO A 161 10.00 1.41 -12.27
C PRO A 161 10.28 0.34 -13.33
N GLU A 162 11.54 0.13 -13.68
CA GLU A 162 11.93 -0.97 -14.56
C GLU A 162 11.58 -2.29 -13.90
N PRO A 163 11.02 -3.26 -14.65
CA PRO A 163 10.78 -4.60 -14.12
C PRO A 163 12.11 -5.19 -13.63
N PRO A 164 12.13 -5.94 -12.51
CA PRO A 164 13.34 -6.57 -12.02
C PRO A 164 13.97 -7.41 -13.14
N GLU A 165 15.25 -7.19 -13.44
CA GLU A 165 15.99 -8.10 -14.32
C GLU A 165 15.87 -9.51 -13.74
N GLU A 166 15.35 -10.45 -14.55
CA GLU A 166 15.35 -11.88 -14.19
C GLU A 166 16.79 -12.26 -13.83
N ALA A 167 16.99 -12.71 -12.60
CA ALA A 167 18.29 -13.17 -12.16
C ALA A 167 18.81 -14.23 -13.15
N PRO A 168 20.07 -14.13 -13.62
CA PRO A 168 20.61 -15.11 -14.56
C PRO A 168 20.45 -16.50 -13.96
N PRO A 169 20.11 -17.53 -14.78
CA PRO A 169 19.85 -18.87 -14.29
C PRO A 169 21.05 -19.34 -13.44
N PRO A 170 20.80 -20.07 -12.34
CA PRO A 170 21.87 -20.56 -11.48
C PRO A 170 22.90 -21.32 -12.33
N PRO A 171 24.21 -21.14 -12.06
CA PRO A 171 25.24 -21.86 -12.80
C PRO A 171 24.99 -23.37 -12.68
N PRO A 172 25.22 -24.15 -13.75
CA PRO A 172 24.97 -25.59 -13.74
C PRO A 172 25.75 -26.27 -12.62
N ASP A 173 25.12 -27.22 -11.94
CA ASP A 173 25.68 -28.00 -10.83
C ASP A 173 27.08 -28.52 -11.22
N GLN A 174 28.11 -28.02 -10.53
CA GLN A 174 29.45 -28.59 -10.65
C GLN A 174 29.42 -30.01 -10.05
N PRO A 175 29.91 -31.04 -10.77
CA PRO A 175 29.95 -32.39 -10.23
C PRO A 175 30.77 -32.41 -8.93
N PRO A 176 30.34 -33.17 -7.91
CA PRO A 176 31.01 -33.20 -6.62
C PRO A 176 32.48 -33.60 -6.78
N PRO A 177 33.40 -33.01 -6.01
CA PRO A 177 34.82 -33.34 -6.09
C PRO A 177 35.04 -34.83 -5.77
N PRO A 178 36.01 -35.50 -6.44
CA PRO A 178 36.28 -36.90 -6.22
C PRO A 178 36.70 -37.15 -4.77
N PRO A 179 36.35 -38.31 -4.19
CA PRO A 179 36.69 -38.65 -2.81
C PRO A 179 38.22 -38.68 -2.62
N PRO A 180 38.73 -38.29 -1.44
CA PRO A 180 40.16 -38.34 -1.15
C PRO A 180 40.66 -39.78 -1.20
N PRO A 181 41.92 -40.00 -1.61
CA PRO A 181 42.51 -41.33 -1.64
C PRO A 181 42.63 -41.90 -0.21
N PRO A 182 42.53 -43.23 -0.04
CA PRO A 182 42.63 -43.85 1.27
C PRO A 182 44.04 -43.64 1.85
N SER A 183 44.09 -43.17 3.09
CA SER A 183 45.30 -43.09 3.90
C SER A 183 45.78 -44.51 4.20
N SER A 184 46.99 -44.85 3.77
CA SER A 184 47.66 -46.08 4.19
C SER A 184 48.03 -45.96 5.67
N GLU A 185 47.35 -46.71 6.53
CA GLU A 185 47.79 -46.97 7.90
C GLU A 185 49.02 -47.89 7.84
N ASN A 186 50.19 -47.34 8.17
CA ASN A 186 51.33 -48.14 8.57
C ASN A 186 51.15 -48.46 10.06
N GLU A 187 50.88 -49.72 10.35
CA GLU A 187 51.06 -50.33 11.65
C GLU A 187 52.56 -50.40 11.95
N ASP A 188 53.00 -49.82 13.06
CA ASP A 188 54.28 -50.16 13.71
C ASP A 188 53.96 -50.47 15.17
N GLU A 189 54.20 -51.73 15.53
CA GLU A 189 53.98 -52.35 16.84
C GLU A 189 55.24 -52.27 17.71
N SER A 190 55.06 -52.03 19.02
CA SER A 190 55.92 -52.41 20.17
C SER A 190 57.32 -51.74 20.30
N ASP A 191 57.87 -51.40 21.47
CA ASP A 191 57.75 -52.07 22.78
C ASP A 191 58.20 -51.15 23.95
N ASP A 192 57.78 -51.56 25.15
CA ASP A 192 57.93 -51.11 26.55
C ASP A 192 59.14 -50.24 27.02
N ASP A 193 58.87 -49.33 27.98
CA ASP A 193 59.44 -49.36 29.35
C ASP A 193 58.76 -48.31 30.29
N ASP A 194 58.42 -48.73 31.52
CA ASP A 194 57.79 -47.99 32.65
C ASP A 194 58.69 -48.18 33.91
N PRO A 195 58.50 -47.59 35.13
CA PRO A 195 57.95 -46.31 35.65
C PRO A 195 59.01 -45.65 36.61
N PRO A 196 58.74 -44.98 37.78
CA PRO A 196 57.57 -44.23 38.29
C PRO A 196 57.93 -42.81 38.80
N SER A 197 56.93 -41.95 39.08
CA SER A 197 56.91 -41.14 40.33
C SER A 197 55.59 -40.38 40.58
N GLN A 198 54.89 -40.84 41.63
CA GLN A 198 54.29 -40.05 42.72
C GLN A 198 53.04 -39.17 42.46
N THR A 199 51.89 -39.77 42.80
CA THR A 199 50.74 -39.37 43.64
C THR A 199 50.63 -37.94 44.27
N PRO A 200 49.43 -37.51 44.76
CA PRO A 200 48.68 -36.29 44.36
C PRO A 200 48.46 -35.39 45.62
N PRO A 201 47.29 -34.79 45.98
CA PRO A 201 46.11 -34.23 45.27
C PRO A 201 45.72 -32.79 45.77
N SER A 202 44.52 -32.32 45.36
CA SER A 202 43.57 -31.42 46.09
C SER A 202 43.84 -29.90 46.04
N LEU A 203 42.87 -28.98 45.94
CA LEU A 203 41.43 -28.94 46.23
C LEU A 203 40.69 -27.91 45.30
N PRO A 204 39.34 -27.97 45.23
CA PRO A 204 38.46 -26.89 44.78
C PRO A 204 38.09 -25.94 45.94
N GLU A 205 37.80 -24.67 45.69
CA GLU A 205 37.17 -23.79 46.69
C GLU A 205 35.94 -23.05 46.15
N GLU A 206 34.92 -23.13 47.00
CA GLU A 206 33.56 -22.60 46.93
C GLU A 206 33.47 -21.09 47.15
N GLN A 207 32.38 -20.56 46.60
CA GLN A 207 31.50 -19.49 47.08
C GLN A 207 31.77 -18.90 48.49
N SER A 208 31.73 -17.56 48.60
CA SER A 208 30.74 -16.86 49.45
C SER A 208 30.75 -15.33 49.26
N SER A 209 29.57 -14.73 49.43
CA SER A 209 29.14 -13.32 49.31
C SER A 209 29.70 -12.40 50.43
N PRO A 210 29.07 -11.28 50.89
CA PRO A 210 28.03 -10.37 50.33
C PRO A 210 28.36 -8.86 50.51
N HIS A 211 27.59 -7.96 49.86
CA HIS A 211 26.84 -6.90 50.55
C HIS A 211 25.78 -6.25 49.65
#